data_AF-A0A833DZ79-F1
#
_entry.id   AF-A0A833DZ79-F1
#
_cell.length_a   1.000
_cell.length_b   1.000
_cell.length_c   1.000
_cell.angle_alpha   90.00
_cell.angle_beta   90.00
_cell.angle_gamma   90.00
#
_symmetry.space_group_name_H-M   'P 1'
#
loop_
_entity.id
_entity.type
_entity.pdbx_description
1 polymer ?
#
loop_
_entity_poly.entity_id
_entity_poly.type
_entity_poly.pdbx_seq_one_letter_code
_entity_poly.pdbx_strand_id
1 'polypeptide(L)' 'MKVIFLDLDRTLIGDDYSPEPAKKVIDELKRKGFRIVFNSSKTRA' A
#
# COMPACT_ATOMS: atom_id res chain seq x y z
N MET A 1 7.50 10.32 14.04
CA MET A 1 6.41 9.68 13.27
C MET A 1 6.97 9.21 11.95
N LYS A 2 6.87 7.92 11.61
CA LYS A 2 7.43 7.37 10.36
C LYS A 2 6.31 7.24 9.32
N VAL A 3 6.45 7.88 8.17
CA VAL A 3 5.44 7.87 7.10
C VAL A 3 6.04 7.24 5.86
N ILE A 4 5.28 6.36 5.18
CA ILE A 4 5.66 5.76 3.90
C ILE A 4 4.57 6.12 2.89
N PHE A 5 5.00 6.68 1.75
CA PHE A 5 4.15 6.88 0.59
C PHE A 5 4.35 5.71 -0.37
N LEU A 6 3.26 5.05 -0.75
CA LEU A 6 3.30 3.88 -1.62
C LEU A 6 2.36 4.10 -2.80
N ASP A 7 2.88 3.88 -4.00
CA ASP A 7 2.05 3.76 -5.19
C ASP A 7 1.28 2.42 -5.19
N LEU A 8 0.21 2.36 -5.96
CA LEU A 8 -0.62 1.16 -6.09
C LEU A 8 -0.16 0.30 -7.27
N ASP A 9 -0.36 0.77 -8.50
CA ASP A 9 -0.24 -0.05 -9.71
C ASP A 9 1.21 -0.52 -9.90
N ARG A 10 1.40 -1.83 -10.07
CA ARG A 10 2.71 -2.48 -10.24
C ARG A 10 3.71 -2.25 -9.10
N THR A 11 3.28 -1.60 -8.01
CA THR A 11 4.05 -1.40 -6.78
C THR A 11 3.51 -2.27 -5.66
N LEU A 12 2.22 -2.13 -5.34
CA LEU A 12 1.54 -2.92 -4.32
C LEU A 12 0.59 -3.94 -4.92
N ILE A 13 -0.07 -3.60 -6.03
CA ILE A 13 -1.02 -4.48 -6.70
C ILE A 13 -0.49 -4.87 -8.09
N GLY A 14 -0.67 -6.15 -8.43
CA GLY A 14 -0.28 -6.69 -9.73
C GLY A 14 -1.31 -6.36 -10.82
N ASP A 15 -1.10 -6.93 -12.01
CA ASP A 15 -2.03 -6.76 -13.14
C ASP A 15 -3.41 -7.40 -12.87
N ASP A 16 -3.52 -8.25 -11.84
CA ASP A 16 -4.78 -8.83 -11.34
C ASP A 16 -5.55 -7.87 -10.42
N TYR A 17 -4.99 -6.70 -10.10
CA TYR A 17 -5.53 -5.70 -9.16
C TYR A 17 -5.88 -6.25 -7.77
N SER A 18 -5.32 -7.41 -7.40
CA SER A 18 -5.59 -8.05 -6.11
C SER A 18 -4.77 -7.37 -5.01
N PRO A 19 -5.39 -6.98 -3.88
CA PRO A 19 -4.67 -6.42 -2.73
C PRO A 19 -4.06 -7.51 -1.81
N GLU A 20 -4.45 -8.78 -1.98
CA GLU A 20 -4.02 -9.87 -1.08
C GLU A 20 -2.49 -10.06 -1.02
N PRO A 21 -1.72 -9.94 -2.12
CA PRO A 21 -0.26 -10.02 -2.06
C PRO A 21 0.37 -8.94 -1.15
N ALA A 22 -0.17 -7.72 -1.16
CA ALA A 22 0.35 -6.61 -0.37
C ALA A 22 -0.02 -6.68 1.12
N LYS A 23 -1.09 -7.39 1.48
CA LYS A 23 -1.68 -7.40 2.82
C LYS A 23 -0.67 -7.71 3.93
N LYS A 24 0.11 -8.78 3.77
CA LYS A 24 1.15 -9.19 4.75
C LYS A 24 2.20 -8.11 4.97
N VAL A 25 2.60 -7.41 3.90
CA VAL A 25 3.60 -6.34 3.96
C VAL A 25 3.02 -5.11 4.67
N ILE A 26 1.80 -4.71 4.30
CA ILE A 26 1.10 -3.57 4.90
C ILE A 26 0.87 -3.79 6.40
N ASP A 27 0.47 -5.00 6.80
CA ASP A 27 0.24 -5.34 8.21
C ASP A 27 1.54 -5.28 9.02
N GLU A 28 2.64 -5.78 8.47
CA GLU A 28 3.95 -5.71 9.13
C GLU A 28 4.45 -4.26 9.28
N LEU A 29 4.25 -3.43 8.26
CA LEU A 29 4.60 -2.00 8.32
C LEU A 29 3.75 -1.27 9.38
N LYS A 30 2.44 -1.53 9.43
CA LYS A 30 1.57 -0.99 10.48
C LYS A 30 2.03 -1.44 11.87
N ARG A 31 2.36 -2.72 12.05
CA ARG A 31 2.87 -3.27 13.32
C ARG A 31 4.17 -2.61 13.77
N LYS A 32 5.03 -2.21 12.84
CA LYS A 32 6.27 -1.43 13.11
C LYS A 32 6.05 0.06 13.36
N GLY A 33 4.80 0.54 13.37
CA GLY A 33 4.45 1.93 13.66
C GLY A 33 4.61 2.88 12.48
N PHE A 34 4.59 2.38 11.24
CA PHE A 34 4.55 3.23 10.05
C PHE A 34 3.12 3.67 9.75
N ARG A 35 2.94 4.97 9.48
CA ARG A 35 1.74 5.49 8.84
C ARG A 35 1.93 5.34 7.32
N ILE A 36 0.99 4.67 6.66
CA ILE A 36 1.04 4.42 5.23
C ILE A 36 0.09 5.39 4.52
N VAL A 37 0.55 6.01 3.45
CA VAL A 37 -0.25 6.87 2.57
C VAL A 37 -0.17 6.28 1.17
N PHE A 38 -1.32 5.87 0.63
CA PHE A 38 -1.40 5.43 -0.76
C PHE A 38 -1.41 6.66 -1.68
N ASN A 39 -0.38 6.78 -2.51
CA ASN A 39 -0.17 7.88 -3.43
C ASN A 39 -0.36 7.36 -4.86
N SER A 40 -1.54 7.56 -5.43
CA SER A 40 -1.88 7.01 -6.74
C SER A 40 -2.63 8.05 -7.59
N SER A 41 -2.56 7.88 -8.90
CA SER A 41 -3.36 8.64 -9.88
C SER A 41 -4.84 8.25 -9.87
N LYS A 42 -5.22 7.17 -9.15
CA LYS A 42 -6.60 6.71 -9.06
C LYS A 42 -7.46 7.66 -8.23
N THR A 43 -8.69 7.84 -8.67
CA THR A 43 -9.73 8.52 -7.87
C THR A 43 -10.23 7.60 -6.77
N ARG A 44 -10.70 8.19 -5.68
CA ARG A 44 -11.48 7.45 -4.67
C ARG A 44 -12.88 7.23 -5.21
N ALA A 45 -13.26 5.96 -5.44
CA ALA A 45 -14.63 5.58 -5.75
C ALA A 45 -15.54 5.71 -4.51
#